data_AF-A0A2E2P0S9-F1
#
_entry.id   AF-A0A2E2P0S9-F1
#
_cell.length_a   1.000
_cell.length_b   1.000
_cell.length_c   1.000
_cell.angle_alpha   90.00
_cell.angle_beta   90.00
_cell.angle_gamma   90.00
#
_symmetry.space_group_name_H-M   'P 1'
#
loop_
_entity.id
_entity.type
_entity.pdbx_description
1 polymer ?
#
loop_
_entity_poly.entity_id
_entity_poly.type
_entity_poly.pdbx_seq_one_letter_code
_entity_poly.pdbx_strand_id
1 'polypeptide(L)' 'MVGCLNLTQIGLLLDIAGVILLFQFGLPSGYDLSMGKSMSGELPKEQKRKNRRIQIGAYTGLSLLVLGFVLQFAGAF' A
#
# COMPACT_ATOMS: atom_id res chain seq x y z
N MET A 1 24.55 -20.06 12.37
CA MET A 1 23.56 -20.55 11.40
C MET A 1 22.90 -19.35 10.76
N VAL A 2 23.19 -19.06 9.49
CA VAL A 2 22.43 -18.05 8.74
C VAL A 2 21.08 -18.71 8.44
N GLY A 3 20.08 -18.40 9.25
CA GLY A 3 18.72 -18.92 9.08
C GLY A 3 18.14 -18.36 7.80
N CYS A 4 18.13 -19.16 6.74
CA CYS A 4 17.45 -18.80 5.50
C CYS A 4 15.95 -18.73 5.81
N LEU A 5 15.34 -17.56 5.58
CA LEU A 5 13.90 -17.40 5.76
C LEU A 5 13.17 -18.24 4.71
N ASN A 6 12.20 -19.05 5.15
CA ASN A 6 11.37 -19.81 4.23
C ASN A 6 10.41 -18.88 3.48
N LEU A 7 9.91 -19.31 2.30
CA LEU A 7 9.01 -18.50 1.46
C LEU A 7 7.79 -17.96 2.23
N THR A 8 7.25 -18.76 3.16
CA THR A 8 6.13 -18.38 4.02
C THR A 8 6.49 -17.24 4.98
N GLN A 9 7.69 -17.25 5.55
CA GLN A 9 8.18 -16.19 6.44
C GLN A 9 8.47 -14.90 5.67
N ILE A 10 9.00 -15.01 4.45
CA ILE A 10 9.20 -13.86 3.55
C ILE A 10 7.85 -13.25 3.18
N GLY A 11 6.85 -14.07 2.85
CA GLY A 11 5.50 -13.59 2.57
C GLY A 11 4.87 -12.89 3.76
N LEU A 12 5.04 -13.41 4.98
CA LEU A 12 4.57 -12.77 6.22
C LEU A 12 5.23 -11.40 6.46
N LEU A 13 6.53 -11.27 6.21
CA LEU A 13 7.22 -9.98 6.32
C LEU A 13 6.70 -8.97 5.28
N LEU A 14 6.43 -9.42 4.06
CA LEU A 14 5.80 -8.60 3.03
C LEU A 14 4.42 -8.11 3.47
N ASP A 15 3.61 -8.99 4.07
CA ASP A 15 2.28 -8.62 4.54
C ASP A 15 2.35 -7.58 5.66
N ILE A 16 3.22 -7.79 6.66
CA ILE A 16 3.42 -6.83 7.76
C ILE A 16 3.86 -5.46 7.19
N ALA A 17 4.80 -5.44 6.25
CA ALA A 17 5.22 -4.20 5.59
C ALA A 17 4.08 -3.55 4.79
N GLY A 18 3.27 -4.35 4.09
CA GLY A 18 2.08 -3.90 3.36
C GLY A 18 1.04 -3.25 4.28
N VAL A 19 0.76 -3.87 5.43
CA VAL A 19 -0.14 -3.30 6.45
C VAL A 19 0.41 -1.98 7.00
N ILE A 20 1.70 -1.89 7.31
CA ILE A 20 2.32 -0.64 7.79
C ILE A 20 2.15 0.49 6.77
N LEU A 21 2.35 0.21 5.48
CA LEU A 21 2.11 1.18 4.41
C LEU A 21 0.64 1.60 4.32
N LEU A 22 -0.30 0.65 4.44
CA LEU A 22 -1.73 0.96 4.44
C LEU A 22 -2.15 1.76 5.69
N PHE A 23 -1.53 1.55 6.84
CA PHE A 23 -1.75 2.39 8.03
C PHE A 23 -1.26 3.82 7.82
N GLN A 24 -0.14 4.00 7.11
CA GLN A 24 0.44 5.31 6.86
C GLN A 24 -0.29 6.07 5.74
N PHE A 25 -0.67 5.40 4.66
CA PHE A 25 -1.22 6.01 3.45
C PHE A 25 -2.73 5.80 3.28
N GLY A 26 -3.35 4.94 4.09
CA GLY A 26 -4.74 4.54 3.95
C GLY A 26 -4.93 3.48 2.86
N LEU A 27 -6.18 3.04 2.72
CA LEU A 27 -6.60 2.18 1.61
C LEU A 27 -6.65 3.00 0.32
N PRO A 28 -6.33 2.39 -0.85
CA PRO A 28 -6.48 3.06 -2.12
C PRO A 28 -7.97 3.35 -2.35
N SER A 29 -8.37 4.60 -2.11
CA SER A 29 -9.73 5.06 -2.40
C SER A 29 -9.77 5.62 -3.82
N GLY A 30 -10.60 5.01 -4.68
CA GLY A 30 -10.96 5.58 -5.98
C GLY A 30 -11.75 6.89 -5.86
N TYR A 31 -12.21 7.22 -4.65
CA TYR A 31 -12.78 8.51 -4.34
C TYR A 31 -11.66 9.53 -4.15
N ASP A 32 -11.55 10.41 -5.13
CA ASP A 32 -10.70 11.58 -5.09
C ASP A 32 -11.06 12.39 -3.84
N LEU A 33 -10.16 12.47 -2.86
CA LEU A 33 -10.25 13.36 -1.68
C LEU A 33 -10.45 14.85 -2.09
N SER A 34 -10.32 15.15 -3.39
CA SER A 34 -10.72 16.40 -4.04
C SER A 34 -12.21 16.70 -3.93
N MET A 35 -13.11 15.70 -3.92
CA MET A 35 -14.57 15.94 -3.95
C MET A 35 -15.09 16.71 -2.73
N GLY A 36 -14.44 16.62 -1.57
CA GLY A 36 -14.81 17.41 -0.39
C GLY A 36 -14.32 18.86 -0.40
N LYS A 37 -13.36 19.22 -1.27
CA LYS A 37 -12.76 20.57 -1.31
C LYS A 37 -12.96 21.30 -2.63
N SER A 38 -13.49 20.63 -3.66
CA SER A 38 -13.69 21.18 -5.00
C SER A 38 -14.99 21.99 -5.17
N MET A 39 -15.54 22.55 -4.08
CA MET A 39 -16.57 23.59 -4.18
C MET A 39 -15.99 24.98 -4.48
N SER A 40 -14.66 25.14 -4.56
CA SER A 40 -14.06 26.45 -4.84
C SER A 40 -12.67 26.30 -5.48
N GLY A 41 -12.60 26.35 -6.81
CA GLY A 41 -11.37 26.59 -7.57
C GLY A 41 -10.39 25.42 -7.69
N GLU A 42 -9.50 25.51 -8.69
CA GLU A 42 -8.46 24.51 -8.95
C GLU A 42 -7.61 24.23 -7.69
N LEU A 43 -7.49 22.95 -7.32
CA LEU A 43 -6.62 22.55 -6.21
C LEU A 43 -5.17 23.01 -6.44
N PRO A 44 -4.51 23.62 -5.44
CA PRO A 44 -3.11 24.00 -5.51
C PRO A 44 -2.24 22.82 -5.97
N LYS A 45 -1.26 23.07 -6.85
CA LYS A 45 -0.37 22.03 -7.42
C LYS A 45 0.31 21.16 -6.35
N GLU A 46 0.56 21.72 -5.17
CA GLU A 46 1.12 20.99 -4.02
C GLU A 46 0.18 19.93 -3.46
N GLN A 47 -1.12 20.21 -3.43
CA GLN A 47 -2.14 19.30 -2.92
C GLN A 47 -2.34 18.11 -3.87
N LYS A 48 -2.29 18.35 -5.18
CA LYS A 48 -2.25 17.28 -6.21
C LYS A 48 -1.04 16.35 -6.04
N ARG A 49 0.15 16.90 -5.78
CA ARG A 49 1.37 16.10 -5.55
C ARG A 49 1.26 15.24 -4.29
N LYS A 50 0.71 15.79 -3.20
CA LYS A 50 0.49 15.05 -1.95
C LYS A 50 -0.50 13.90 -2.14
N ASN A 51 -1.62 14.13 -2.82
CA ASN A 51 -2.61 13.09 -3.12
C ASN A 51 -2.02 11.95 -3.96
N ARG A 52 -1.18 12.27 -4.96
CA ARG A 52 -0.54 11.25 -5.79
C ARG A 52 0.42 10.35 -4.99
N ARG A 53 1.18 10.91 -4.06
CA ARG A 53 2.08 10.12 -3.19
C ARG A 53 1.28 9.18 -2.28
N ILE A 54 0.16 9.67 -1.74
CA ILE A 54 -0.74 8.88 -0.90
C ILE A 54 -1.35 7.73 -1.70
N GLN A 55 -1.87 8.01 -2.91
CA GLN A 55 -2.39 6.96 -3.79
C GLN A 55 -1.32 5.91 -4.12
N ILE A 56 -0.12 6.33 -4.53
CA ILE A 56 0.96 5.39 -4.84
C ILE A 56 1.30 4.54 -3.61
N GLY A 57 1.47 5.15 -2.43
CA GLY A 57 1.76 4.42 -1.20
C GLY A 57 0.68 3.42 -0.81
N ALA A 58 -0.60 3.80 -0.97
CA ALA A 58 -1.74 2.93 -0.72
C ALA A 58 -1.80 1.73 -1.70
N TYR A 59 -1.59 1.97 -2.99
CA TYR A 59 -1.51 0.91 -3.99
C TYR A 59 -0.29 0.01 -3.78
N THR A 60 0.86 0.58 -3.41
CA THR A 60 2.06 -0.21 -3.09
C THR A 60 1.84 -1.09 -1.87
N GLY A 61 1.22 -0.57 -0.80
CA GLY A 61 0.88 -1.35 0.39
C GLY A 61 -0.07 -2.51 0.10
N LEU A 62 -1.11 -2.25 -0.70
CA LEU A 62 -2.05 -3.28 -1.13
C LEU A 62 -1.36 -4.36 -2.00
N SER A 63 -0.50 -3.96 -2.93
CA SER A 63 0.26 -4.89 -3.77
C SER A 63 1.23 -5.75 -2.95
N LEU A 64 1.86 -5.19 -1.91
CA LEU A 64 2.72 -5.96 -0.99
C LEU A 64 1.92 -7.05 -0.27
N LEU A 65 0.72 -6.74 0.23
CA LEU A 65 -0.17 -7.73 0.86
C LEU A 65 -0.53 -8.86 -0.11
N VAL A 66 -0.95 -8.52 -1.33
CA VAL A 66 -1.33 -9.54 -2.32
C VAL A 66 -0.12 -10.44 -2.64
N LEU A 67 1.06 -9.85 -2.81
CA LEU A 67 2.29 -10.61 -3.04
C LEU A 67 2.69 -11.47 -1.84
N GLY A 68 2.55 -10.97 -0.61
CA GLY A 68 2.88 -11.69 0.60
C GLY A 68 1.98 -12.92 0.80
N PHE A 69 0.67 -12.77 0.59
CA PHE A 69 -0.26 -13.91 0.57
C PHE A 69 0.04 -14.93 -0.53
N VAL A 70 0.38 -14.47 -1.75
CA VAL A 70 0.76 -15.38 -2.85
C VAL A 70 2.04 -16.15 -2.51
N LEU A 71 3.04 -15.50 -1.93
CA LEU A 71 4.28 -16.14 -1.49
C LEU A 71 4.05 -17.13 -0.34
N GLN A 72 3.16 -16.81 0.61
CA GLN A 72 2.74 -17.73 1.65
C GLN A 72 2.05 -18.95 1.06
N PHE A 73 1.14 -18.76 0.11
CA PHE A 73 0.43 -19.84 -0.54
C PHE A 73 1.37 -20.74 -1.36
N ALA A 74 2.30 -20.15 -2.12
CA ALA A 74 3.28 -20.87 -2.91
C ALA A 74 4.33 -21.61 -2.06
N GLY A 75 4.66 -21.09 -0.87
CA GLY A 75 5.57 -21.76 0.07
C GLY A 75 4.91 -22.79 0.98
N ALA A 76 3.58 -22.81 1.05
CA ALA A 76 2.79 -23.76 1.84
C ALA A 76 2.29 -24.97 1.02
N PHE A 77 2.40 -24.91 -0.31
CA PHE A 77 2.21 -26.02 -1.25
C PHE A 77 3.52 -26.78 -1.47
#